data_AF-A0A1A8H0B6-F1
#
_entry.id   AF-A0A1A8H0B6-F1
#
_cell.length_a   1.000
_cell.length_b   1.000
_cell.length_c   1.000
_cell.angle_alpha   90.00
_cell.angle_beta   90.00
_cell.angle_gamma   90.00
#
_symmetry.space_group_name_H-M   'P 1'
#
loop_
_entity.id
_entity.type
_entity.pdbx_description
1 polymer ?
#
loop_
_entity_poly.entity_id
_entity_poly.type
_entity_poly.pdbx_seq_one_letter_code
_entity_poly.pdbx_strand_id
1 'polypeptide(L)'
;MRFLGVVVSDDLSWSANTTAVSKKAQQRLHFLRVLRRNNLEERLLVTFYKATIESILAYGITIWYAGCTAADRKVLQRVIHSAQRIIGCSLPSLEDLACPRYLSRAFNIIKDKFHPGNHLFQLLPSGRRYRSQRTRTNRFRDSFFPRAIVAVNNKKNVLT
;
A
#
# COMPACT_ATOMS: atom_id res chain seq x y z
N MET A 1 2.98 15.16 13.35
CA MET A 1 3.88 15.84 12.38
C MET A 1 3.54 15.42 10.95
N ARG A 2 3.77 16.27 9.93
CA ARG A 2 3.72 15.86 8.52
C ARG A 2 5.13 15.77 7.96
N PHE A 3 5.45 14.65 7.32
CA PHE A 3 6.76 14.42 6.70
C PHE A 3 6.57 13.82 5.32
N LEU A 4 7.07 14.50 4.29
CA LEU A 4 6.90 14.10 2.89
C LEU A 4 5.45 13.74 2.55
N GLY A 5 4.47 14.49 3.06
CA GLY A 5 3.05 14.22 2.80
C GLY A 5 2.41 13.07 3.59
N VAL A 6 3.16 12.35 4.43
CA VAL A 6 2.63 11.35 5.38
C VAL A 6 2.45 11.99 6.75
N VAL A 7 1.33 11.70 7.42
CA VAL A 7 1.11 12.14 8.81
C VAL A 7 1.71 11.11 9.75
N VAL A 8 2.65 11.54 10.58
CA VAL A 8 3.27 10.71 11.63
C VAL A 8 2.74 11.17 12.97
N SER A 9 2.03 10.29 13.65
CA SER A 9 1.56 10.48 15.03
C SER A 9 2.66 10.16 16.04
N ASP A 10 2.58 10.76 17.22
CA ASP A 10 3.47 10.54 18.36
C ASP A 10 3.34 9.10 18.93
N ASP A 11 2.13 8.57 18.95
CA ASP A 11 1.84 7.18 19.31
C ASP A 11 2.22 6.16 18.22
N LEU A 12 2.72 6.65 17.07
CA LEU A 12 3.05 5.88 15.87
C LEU A 12 1.84 5.11 15.28
N SER A 13 0.62 5.53 15.61
CA SER A 13 -0.59 5.06 14.94
C SER A 13 -0.70 5.65 13.55
N TRP A 14 -1.44 4.96 12.69
CA TRP A 14 -1.69 5.40 11.32
C TRP A 14 -3.06 6.04 11.13
N SER A 15 -3.88 6.15 12.19
CA SER A 15 -5.25 6.66 12.13
C SER A 15 -5.34 8.11 11.62
N ALA A 16 -4.40 8.96 12.04
CA ALA A 16 -4.34 10.34 11.56
C ALA A 16 -3.98 10.40 10.06
N ASN A 17 -3.06 9.54 9.63
CA ASN A 17 -2.66 9.42 8.23
C ASN A 17 -3.80 8.86 7.36
N THR A 18 -4.43 7.76 7.78
CA THR A 18 -5.55 7.12 7.06
C THR A 18 -6.72 8.07 6.91
N THR A 19 -7.03 8.85 7.95
CA THR A 19 -8.05 9.90 7.90
C THR A 19 -7.70 10.98 6.88
N ALA A 20 -6.46 11.47 6.88
CA ALA A 20 -6.02 12.49 5.93
C ALA A 20 -6.05 11.98 4.47
N VAL A 21 -5.53 10.77 4.24
CA VAL A 21 -5.55 10.09 2.93
C VAL A 21 -6.98 9.88 2.45
N SER A 22 -7.87 9.39 3.32
CA SER A 22 -9.28 9.16 2.99
C SER A 22 -9.99 10.45 2.60
N LYS A 23 -9.85 11.52 3.40
CA LYS A 23 -10.43 12.84 3.07
C LYS A 23 -9.96 13.35 1.72
N LYS A 24 -8.65 13.25 1.43
CA LYS A 24 -8.08 13.69 0.15
C LYS A 24 -8.63 12.86 -1.02
N ALA A 25 -8.75 11.55 -0.85
CA ALA A 25 -9.31 10.67 -1.88
C ALA A 25 -10.81 10.88 -2.09
N GLN A 26 -11.57 11.19 -1.04
CA GLN A 26 -12.99 11.53 -1.11
C GLN A 26 -13.25 12.81 -1.92
N GLN A 27 -12.36 13.81 -1.82
CA GLN A 27 -12.43 14.99 -2.70
C GLN A 27 -12.28 14.60 -4.18
N ARG A 28 -11.44 13.61 -4.50
CA ARG A 28 -11.28 13.11 -5.88
C ARG A 28 -12.47 12.27 -6.35
N LEU A 29 -13.13 11.55 -5.44
CA LEU A 29 -14.39 10.85 -5.76
C LEU A 29 -15.49 11.80 -6.23
N HIS A 30 -15.53 13.04 -5.72
CA HIS A 30 -16.49 14.04 -6.23
C HIS A 30 -16.29 14.28 -7.72
N PHE A 31 -15.05 14.54 -8.15
CA PHE A 31 -14.75 14.71 -9.58
C PHE A 31 -15.05 13.46 -10.40
N LEU A 32 -14.74 12.27 -9.89
CA LEU A 32 -15.09 11.02 -10.57
C LEU A 32 -16.60 10.89 -10.81
N ARG A 33 -17.45 11.31 -9.85
CA ARG A 33 -18.91 11.34 -10.03
C ARG A 33 -19.34 12.34 -11.10
N VAL A 34 -18.73 13.53 -11.12
CA VAL A 34 -19.00 14.55 -12.15
C VAL A 34 -18.65 14.02 -13.53
N LEU A 35 -17.50 13.37 -13.69
CA LEU A 35 -17.10 12.76 -14.95
C LEU A 35 -18.07 11.67 -15.40
N ARG A 36 -18.50 10.79 -14.49
CA ARG A 36 -19.51 9.78 -14.81
C ARG A 36 -20.84 10.39 -15.26
N ARG A 37 -21.27 11.48 -14.63
CA ARG A 37 -22.51 12.21 -14.99
C ARG A 37 -22.45 12.83 -16.39
N ASN A 38 -21.25 13.17 -16.85
CA ASN A 38 -20.99 13.68 -18.21
C ASN A 38 -20.75 12.53 -19.21
N ASN A 39 -21.18 11.30 -18.89
CA ASN A 39 -21.13 10.13 -19.78
C ASN A 39 -19.73 9.78 -20.31
N LEU A 40 -18.68 10.07 -19.53
CA LEU A 40 -17.34 9.59 -19.90
C LEU A 40 -17.29 8.06 -19.93
N GLU A 41 -16.54 7.55 -20.92
CA GLU A 41 -16.30 6.12 -21.09
C GLU A 41 -15.64 5.52 -19.82
N GLU A 42 -16.03 4.29 -19.50
CA GLU A 42 -15.49 3.55 -18.35
C GLU A 42 -13.96 3.54 -18.32
N ARG A 43 -13.31 3.32 -19.48
CA ARG A 43 -11.85 3.29 -19.60
C ARG A 43 -11.18 4.60 -19.16
N LEU A 44 -11.79 5.73 -19.49
CA LEU A 44 -11.31 7.05 -19.07
C LEU A 44 -11.51 7.26 -17.57
N LEU A 45 -12.64 6.80 -17.01
CA LEU A 45 -12.89 6.84 -15.57
C LEU A 45 -11.92 5.98 -14.77
N VAL A 46 -11.58 4.78 -15.25
CA VAL A 46 -10.53 3.93 -14.66
C VAL A 46 -9.18 4.63 -14.71
N THR A 47 -8.85 5.27 -15.83
CA THR A 47 -7.60 6.03 -15.97
C THR A 47 -7.54 7.20 -14.99
N PHE A 48 -8.64 7.95 -14.85
CA PHE A 48 -8.76 9.02 -13.88
C PHE A 48 -8.61 8.51 -12.44
N TYR A 49 -9.26 7.39 -12.09
CA TYR A 49 -9.12 6.75 -10.78
C TYR A 49 -7.66 6.40 -10.48
N LYS A 50 -6.97 5.73 -11.41
CA LYS A 50 -5.57 5.35 -11.25
C LYS A 50 -4.68 6.56 -11.03
N ALA A 51 -4.86 7.60 -11.83
CA ALA A 51 -4.05 8.81 -11.78
C ALA A 51 -4.29 9.66 -10.52
N THR A 52 -5.51 9.72 -10.01
CA THR A 52 -5.88 10.72 -8.98
C THR A 52 -6.26 10.14 -7.62
N ILE A 53 -6.89 8.97 -7.56
CA ILE A 53 -7.35 8.34 -6.31
C ILE A 53 -6.37 7.25 -5.90
N GLU A 54 -6.06 6.31 -6.80
CA GLU A 54 -5.14 5.23 -6.52
C GLU A 54 -3.75 5.77 -6.16
N SER A 55 -3.27 6.79 -6.88
CA SER A 55 -2.00 7.46 -6.57
C SER A 55 -1.93 8.02 -5.14
N ILE A 56 -3.04 8.55 -4.61
CA ILE A 56 -3.16 9.02 -3.22
C ILE A 56 -3.12 7.83 -2.26
N LEU A 57 -3.91 6.79 -2.50
CA LEU A 57 -3.99 5.60 -1.64
C LEU A 57 -2.66 4.83 -1.62
N ALA A 58 -1.95 4.81 -2.73
CA ALA A 58 -0.69 4.12 -2.91
C ALA A 58 0.52 4.87 -2.35
N TYR A 59 0.39 6.18 -2.13
CA TYR A 59 1.52 7.00 -1.70
C TYR A 59 2.01 6.57 -0.31
N GLY A 60 3.27 6.13 -0.23
CA GLY A 60 3.87 5.65 1.00
C GLY A 60 3.20 4.41 1.59
N ILE A 61 2.35 3.68 0.83
CA ILE A 61 1.54 2.56 1.35
C ILE A 61 2.39 1.49 2.06
N THR A 62 3.63 1.29 1.63
CA THR A 62 4.56 0.32 2.24
C THR A 62 5.03 0.71 3.64
N ILE A 63 4.78 1.95 4.07
CA ILE A 63 5.20 2.50 5.36
C ILE A 63 4.10 2.30 6.40
N TRP A 64 2.86 2.59 6.02
CA TRP A 64 1.76 2.74 6.98
C TRP A 64 0.69 1.65 6.89
N TYR A 65 0.48 1.03 5.72
CA TYR A 65 -0.68 0.15 5.49
C TYR A 65 -0.69 -1.07 6.41
N ALA A 66 0.46 -1.71 6.60
CA ALA A 66 0.52 -2.91 7.43
C ALA A 66 0.20 -2.60 8.90
N GLY A 67 0.59 -1.44 9.40
CA GLY A 67 0.30 -0.98 10.76
C GLY A 67 -1.11 -0.43 10.96
N CYS A 68 -1.94 -0.33 9.91
CA CYS A 68 -3.33 0.13 10.03
C CYS A 68 -4.20 -0.88 10.77
N THR A 69 -5.10 -0.36 11.60
CA THR A 69 -6.15 -1.16 12.24
C THR A 69 -7.16 -1.68 11.22
N ALA A 70 -8.00 -2.63 11.61
CA ALA A 70 -9.10 -3.09 10.77
C ALA A 70 -10.07 -1.95 10.40
N ALA A 71 -10.31 -1.02 11.34
CA ALA A 71 -11.15 0.15 11.11
C ALA A 71 -10.55 1.09 10.06
N ASP A 72 -9.25 1.39 10.14
CA ASP A 72 -8.52 2.19 9.16
C ASP A 72 -8.61 1.59 7.76
N ARG A 73 -8.36 0.27 7.66
CA ARG A 73 -8.43 -0.46 6.39
C ARG A 73 -9.83 -0.40 5.80
N LYS A 74 -10.87 -0.54 6.63
CA LYS A 74 -12.27 -0.39 6.21
C LYS A 74 -12.58 1.01 5.69
N VAL A 75 -12.04 2.06 6.32
CA VAL A 75 -12.21 3.45 5.86
C VAL A 75 -11.61 3.64 4.47
N LEU A 76 -10.39 3.16 4.23
CA LEU A 76 -9.72 3.29 2.94
C LEU A 76 -10.38 2.41 1.87
N GLN A 77 -10.76 1.18 2.21
CA GLN A 77 -11.43 0.26 1.28
C GLN A 77 -12.79 0.80 0.82
N ARG A 78 -13.52 1.56 1.67
CA ARG A 78 -14.76 2.25 1.26
C ARG A 78 -14.55 3.26 0.13
N VAL A 79 -13.37 3.90 0.04
CA VAL A 79 -13.05 4.80 -1.07
C VAL A 79 -12.99 4.01 -2.38
N ILE A 80 -12.29 2.87 -2.37
CA ILE A 80 -12.17 1.98 -3.53
C ILE A 80 -13.56 1.46 -3.92
N HIS A 81 -14.35 0.95 -2.98
CA HIS A 81 -15.71 0.48 -3.25
C HIS A 81 -16.63 1.57 -3.81
N SER A 82 -16.46 2.82 -3.34
CA SER A 82 -17.21 3.95 -3.89
C SER A 82 -16.81 4.23 -5.33
N ALA A 83 -15.51 4.19 -5.64
CA ALA A 83 -15.03 4.33 -7.02
C ALA A 83 -15.54 3.18 -7.91
N GLN A 84 -15.47 1.93 -7.44
CA GLN A 84 -16.00 0.76 -8.16
C GLN A 84 -17.47 0.95 -8.53
N ARG A 85 -18.30 1.38 -7.58
CA ARG A 85 -19.72 1.65 -7.83
C ARG A 85 -19.97 2.77 -8.84
N ILE A 86 -19.13 3.80 -8.87
CA ILE A 86 -19.28 4.92 -9.80
C ILE A 86 -18.87 4.51 -11.21
N ILE A 87 -17.78 3.74 -11.32
CA ILE A 87 -17.21 3.34 -12.61
C ILE A 87 -18.02 2.20 -13.23
N GLY A 88 -18.45 1.23 -12.42
CA GLY A 88 -19.15 0.03 -12.86
C GLY A 88 -18.26 -1.19 -13.05
N CYS A 89 -16.96 -1.10 -12.70
CA CYS A 89 -16.01 -2.20 -12.87
C CYS A 89 -15.33 -2.60 -11.54
N SER A 90 -14.70 -3.78 -11.54
CA SER A 90 -13.85 -4.20 -10.43
C SER A 90 -12.57 -3.35 -10.38
N LEU A 91 -12.14 -2.97 -9.17
CA LEU A 91 -10.89 -2.25 -8.93
C LEU A 91 -10.04 -3.06 -7.93
N PRO A 92 -8.70 -2.93 -7.98
CA PRO A 92 -7.82 -3.64 -7.06
C PRO A 92 -8.12 -3.28 -5.60
N SER A 93 -8.08 -4.27 -4.71
CA SER A 93 -8.20 -4.02 -3.28
C SER A 93 -6.98 -3.26 -2.75
N LEU A 94 -7.08 -2.72 -1.53
CA LEU A 94 -5.94 -2.03 -0.92
C LEU A 94 -4.73 -2.95 -0.71
N GLU A 95 -4.95 -4.26 -0.49
CA GLU A 95 -3.87 -5.26 -0.40
C GLU A 95 -3.22 -5.49 -1.76
N ASP A 96 -4.01 -5.55 -2.84
CA ASP A 96 -3.52 -5.69 -4.22
C ASP A 96 -2.69 -4.47 -4.66
N LEU A 97 -2.95 -3.30 -4.06
CA LEU A 97 -2.11 -2.11 -4.25
C LEU A 97 -0.82 -2.17 -3.43
N ALA A 98 -0.86 -2.75 -2.22
CA ALA A 98 0.26 -2.76 -1.30
C ALA A 98 1.30 -3.83 -1.67
N CYS A 99 0.88 -5.06 -1.95
CA CYS A 99 1.75 -6.21 -2.20
C CYS A 99 2.80 -5.96 -3.31
N PRO A 100 2.43 -5.51 -4.52
CA PRO A 100 3.39 -5.23 -5.58
C PRO A 100 4.41 -4.16 -5.21
N ARG A 101 4.03 -3.18 -4.37
CA ARG A 101 4.91 -2.09 -3.92
C ARG A 101 5.90 -2.56 -2.86
N TYR A 102 5.50 -3.44 -1.96
CA TYR A 102 6.44 -4.13 -1.06
C TYR A 102 7.49 -4.90 -1.86
N LEU A 103 7.03 -5.69 -2.83
CA LEU A 103 7.90 -6.51 -3.68
C LEU A 103 8.88 -5.66 -4.49
N SER A 104 8.39 -4.66 -5.21
CA SER A 104 9.22 -3.76 -6.02
C SER A 104 10.31 -3.08 -5.17
N ARG A 105 9.92 -2.51 -4.02
CA ARG A 105 10.88 -1.86 -3.12
C ARG A 105 11.87 -2.84 -2.52
N ALA A 106 11.43 -4.03 -2.11
CA ALA A 106 12.30 -5.07 -1.60
C ALA A 106 13.32 -5.52 -2.64
N PHE A 107 12.90 -5.75 -3.88
CA PHE A 107 13.82 -6.16 -4.96
C PHE A 107 14.85 -5.10 -5.29
N ASN A 108 14.48 -3.81 -5.26
CA ASN A 108 15.44 -2.73 -5.44
C ASN A 108 16.51 -2.73 -4.32
N ILE A 109 16.10 -2.94 -3.06
CA ILE A 109 17.02 -3.02 -1.93
C ILE A 109 17.93 -4.26 -2.02
N ILE A 110 17.37 -5.41 -2.40
CA ILE A 110 18.12 -6.67 -2.54
C ILE A 110 19.15 -6.57 -3.66
N LYS A 111 18.78 -5.93 -4.78
CA LYS A 111 19.65 -5.76 -5.96
C LYS A 111 20.84 -4.84 -5.66
N ASP A 112 20.62 -3.78 -4.89
CA ASP A 112 21.66 -2.83 -4.52
C ASP A 112 22.42 -3.28 -3.26
N LYS A 113 23.66 -3.78 -3.45
CA LYS A 113 24.52 -4.24 -2.37
C LYS A 113 24.95 -3.11 -1.42
N PHE A 114 24.97 -1.86 -1.89
CA PHE A 114 25.36 -0.70 -1.07
C PHE A 114 24.17 -0.04 -0.37
N HIS A 115 22.95 -0.52 -0.63
CA HIS A 115 21.78 0.00 0.05
C HIS A 115 21.88 -0.28 1.56
N PRO A 116 21.63 0.72 2.43
CA PRO A 116 21.82 0.57 3.88
C PRO A 116 20.96 -0.54 4.49
N GLY A 117 19.78 -0.81 3.92
CA GLY A 117 18.91 -1.91 4.31
C GLY A 117 19.16 -3.27 3.64
N ASN A 118 20.17 -3.42 2.76
CA ASN A 118 20.44 -4.67 2.05
C ASN A 118 20.74 -5.83 3.04
N HIS A 119 21.53 -5.53 4.08
CA HIS A 119 21.90 -6.49 5.13
C HIS A 119 20.71 -7.09 5.90
N LEU A 120 19.51 -6.51 5.79
CA LEU A 120 18.28 -7.03 6.40
C LEU A 120 17.62 -8.13 5.57
N PHE A 121 18.02 -8.29 4.30
CA PHE A 121 17.54 -9.33 3.39
C PHE A 121 18.57 -10.46 3.25
N GLN A 122 18.82 -11.18 4.33
CA GLN A 122 19.74 -12.32 4.34
C GLN A 122 19.04 -13.61 3.92
N LEU A 123 19.62 -14.36 2.99
CA LEU A 123 19.13 -15.69 2.64
C LEU A 123 19.45 -16.69 3.75
N LEU A 124 18.59 -17.69 3.93
CA LEU A 124 18.90 -18.88 4.70
C LEU A 124 19.93 -19.74 3.95
N PRO A 125 20.63 -20.68 4.62
CA PRO A 125 21.63 -21.55 3.98
C PRO A 125 21.13 -22.29 2.73
N SER A 126 19.82 -22.58 2.66
CA SER A 126 19.21 -23.20 1.48
C SER A 126 19.14 -22.29 0.24
N GLY A 127 19.39 -20.99 0.36
CA GLY A 127 19.30 -20.00 -0.72
C GLY A 127 17.87 -19.67 -1.19
N ARG A 128 16.84 -20.37 -0.69
CA ARG A 128 15.47 -20.27 -1.19
C ARG A 128 14.66 -19.14 -0.57
N ARG A 129 14.80 -18.93 0.74
CA ARG A 129 14.01 -17.98 1.54
C ARG A 129 14.91 -16.98 2.26
N TYR A 130 14.40 -15.76 2.42
CA TYR A 130 15.00 -14.75 3.27
C TYR A 130 14.65 -15.01 4.73
N ARG A 131 15.61 -14.74 5.62
CA ARG A 131 15.48 -14.89 7.07
C ARG A 131 14.43 -13.90 7.59
N SER A 132 13.37 -14.42 8.20
CA SER A 132 12.37 -13.60 8.88
C SER A 132 13.00 -12.86 10.07
N GLN A 133 12.60 -11.60 10.28
CA GLN A 133 13.04 -10.83 11.44
C GLN A 133 12.23 -11.23 12.69
N ARG A 134 12.92 -11.41 13.81
CA ARG A 134 12.26 -11.66 15.10
C ARG A 134 11.63 -10.37 15.60
N THR A 135 10.32 -10.35 15.77
CA THR A 135 9.57 -9.16 16.17
C THR A 135 8.92 -9.38 17.54
N ARG A 136 9.11 -8.46 18.48
CA ARG A 136 8.47 -8.52 19.82
C ARG A 136 7.14 -7.80 19.88
N THR A 137 6.88 -6.88 18.95
CA THR A 137 5.67 -6.06 18.92
C THR A 137 5.02 -6.13 17.54
N ASN A 138 3.69 -6.01 17.50
CA ASN A 138 2.94 -5.88 16.25
C ASN A 138 3.44 -4.68 15.44
N ARG A 139 3.76 -3.57 16.11
CA ARG A 139 4.30 -2.36 15.47
C ARG A 139 5.56 -2.64 14.63
N PHE A 140 6.53 -3.38 15.18
CA PHE A 140 7.72 -3.73 14.41
C PHE A 140 7.40 -4.76 13.32
N ARG A 141 6.61 -5.79 13.64
CA ARG A 141 6.16 -6.81 12.67
C ARG A 141 5.44 -6.20 11.46
N ASP A 142 4.69 -5.15 11.69
CA ASP A 142 3.84 -4.49 10.71
C ASP A 142 4.55 -3.28 10.06
N SER A 143 5.86 -3.15 10.26
CA SER A 143 6.72 -2.21 9.55
C SER A 143 7.19 -2.76 8.20
N PHE A 144 7.87 -1.92 7.40
CA PHE A 144 8.26 -2.27 6.03
C PHE A 144 9.08 -3.56 5.93
N PHE A 145 10.20 -3.70 6.66
CA PHE A 145 11.14 -4.79 6.42
C PHE A 145 10.57 -6.19 6.71
N PRO A 146 9.94 -6.46 7.87
CA PRO A 146 9.34 -7.78 8.10
C PRO A 146 8.24 -8.10 7.09
N ARG A 147 7.40 -7.12 6.73
CA ARG A 147 6.34 -7.30 5.72
C ARG A 147 6.90 -7.56 4.32
N ALA A 148 7.96 -6.85 3.94
CA ALA A 148 8.65 -7.04 2.67
C ALA A 148 9.27 -8.43 2.57
N ILE A 149 9.94 -8.91 3.63
CA ILE A 149 10.51 -10.26 3.69
C ILE A 149 9.42 -11.32 3.52
N VAL A 150 8.29 -11.19 4.23
CA VAL A 150 7.14 -12.09 4.09
C VAL A 150 6.60 -12.07 2.66
N ALA A 151 6.40 -10.88 2.07
CA ALA A 151 5.92 -10.75 0.70
C ALA A 151 6.84 -11.44 -0.32
N VAL A 152 8.16 -11.23 -0.20
CA VAL A 152 9.16 -11.86 -1.08
C VAL A 152 9.19 -13.38 -0.91
N ASN A 153 9.15 -13.87 0.33
CA ASN A 153 9.12 -15.30 0.61
C ASN A 153 7.86 -15.97 0.06
N ASN A 154 6.70 -15.31 0.20
CA ASN A 154 5.43 -15.83 -0.32
C ASN A 154 5.41 -15.84 -1.85
N LYS A 155 5.97 -14.82 -2.52
CA LYS A 155 6.06 -14.80 -3.99
C LYS A 155 6.90 -15.95 -4.55
N LYS A 156 8.03 -16.29 -3.91
CA LYS A 156 8.91 -17.36 -4.38
C LYS A 156 8.30 -18.76 -4.24
N ASN A 157 7.39 -18.98 -3.29
CA ASN A 157 6.72 -20.27 -3.11
C ASN A 157 5.64 -20.55 -4.18
N VAL A 158 5.35 -19.61 -5.10
CA VAL A 158 4.33 -19.77 -6.16
C VAL A 158 4.95 -20.17 -7.51
N LEU A 159 6.29 -20.26 -7.59
CA LEU A 159 7.05 -20.56 -8.82
C LEU A 159 7.86 -21.87 -8.72
N THR A 160 7.47 -22.77 -7.82
CA THR A 160 8.01 -24.13 -7.66
C THR A 160 6.86 -25.10 -7.67
#